data_AF-A0A0B1SAN3-F1
#
_entry.id   AF-A0A0B1SAN3-F1
#
_cell.length_a   1.000
_cell.length_b   1.000
_cell.length_c   1.000
_cell.angle_alpha   90.00
_cell.angle_beta   90.00
_cell.angle_gamma   90.00
#
_symmetry.space_group_name_H-M   'P 1'
#
loop_
_entity.id
_entity.type
_entity.pdbx_description
1 polymer ?
#
loop_
_entity_poly.entity_id
_entity_poly.type
_entity_poly.pdbx_seq_one_letter_code
_entity_poly.pdbx_strand_id
1 'polypeptide(L)'
;MASLHSLDDKLLICASSKIFLASRLQEALLAVGTSSKTVLILDSKTLQLRRGFRIPKAPTSITFDQDNSHIIVGDRAGNVCRYTVDASENSGYVDMNGEDSPYEGEPLSSAITMVLDVAVSEDGRFLLAADRDEKIRVSRYPQAYVVQSFCLGHSAYVSSVAVYKNRVFSSGGDSIVHEWNIENGGSIAHSEKLCDDPVRRLCILPKEVQDLFYVVVIAGSRLIVLDDKLQLIKNIEVSSEIMDITVQEGNVVGVSSAGVFLCNATDGAVKTLVIPKELSEALSTAKDPISNYFKNVTHQNMVDYYKRKAEKIETMRENKNRKRKAKEQRRKAAKRLATEEKLAC
;
A
#
# COMPACT_ATOMS: atom_id res chain seq x y z
N MET A 1 7.51 -6.99 -13.91
CA MET A 1 6.90 -5.67 -13.70
C MET A 1 7.54 -4.78 -14.71
N ALA A 2 6.76 -3.96 -15.37
CA ALA A 2 7.28 -2.73 -15.93
C ALA A 2 6.91 -1.61 -14.94
N SER A 3 7.83 -0.70 -14.68
CA SER A 3 7.49 0.59 -14.07
C SER A 3 7.72 1.69 -15.09
N LEU A 4 6.90 2.73 -14.97
CA LEU A 4 6.85 3.83 -15.90
C LEU A 4 7.02 5.12 -15.14
N HIS A 5 7.89 5.99 -15.63
CA HIS A 5 8.07 7.29 -15.02
C HIS A 5 8.31 8.37 -16.06
N SER A 6 7.63 9.50 -15.89
CA SER A 6 7.86 10.69 -16.72
C SER A 6 9.09 11.43 -16.22
N LEU A 7 9.93 11.85 -17.17
CA LEU A 7 11.13 12.62 -16.91
C LEU A 7 11.26 13.69 -17.99
N ASP A 8 10.79 14.91 -17.68
CA ASP A 8 10.71 16.00 -18.64
C ASP A 8 9.99 15.52 -19.94
N ASP A 9 10.61 15.74 -21.10
CA ASP A 9 10.11 15.34 -22.42
C ASP A 9 10.35 13.84 -22.73
N LYS A 10 10.84 13.05 -21.77
CA LYS A 10 11.20 11.63 -21.95
C LYS A 10 10.37 10.71 -21.06
N LEU A 11 10.15 9.50 -21.56
CA LEU A 11 9.56 8.40 -20.80
C LEU A 11 10.65 7.41 -20.43
N LEU A 12 10.78 7.13 -19.14
CA LEU A 12 11.59 6.03 -18.66
C LEU A 12 10.69 4.82 -18.43
N ILE A 13 11.00 3.73 -19.11
CA ILE A 13 10.29 2.45 -18.95
C ILE A 13 11.29 1.43 -18.44
N CYS A 14 11.03 0.89 -17.25
CA CYS A 14 11.86 -0.15 -16.68
C CYS A 14 11.13 -1.49 -16.72
N ALA A 15 11.41 -2.28 -17.75
CA ALA A 15 10.83 -3.61 -17.93
C ALA A 15 11.58 -4.68 -17.11
N SER A 16 11.60 -4.56 -15.77
CA SER A 16 12.22 -5.55 -14.90
C SER A 16 11.46 -5.73 -13.58
N SER A 17 11.52 -6.94 -13.02
CA SER A 17 10.70 -7.33 -11.88
C SER A 17 10.96 -6.46 -10.64
N LYS A 18 9.90 -5.76 -10.19
CA LYS A 18 9.80 -5.03 -8.92
C LYS A 18 10.79 -3.88 -8.85
N ILE A 19 10.59 -2.91 -9.73
CA ILE A 19 11.35 -1.68 -9.77
C ILE A 19 10.44 -0.52 -9.42
N PHE A 20 10.81 0.23 -8.40
CA PHE A 20 10.12 1.44 -7.99
C PHE A 20 10.94 2.63 -8.43
N LEU A 21 10.26 3.59 -9.07
CA LEU A 21 10.87 4.76 -9.66
C LEU A 21 10.34 6.01 -8.96
N ALA A 22 11.25 6.95 -8.71
CA ALA A 22 10.92 8.31 -8.40
C ALA A 22 11.82 9.23 -9.23
N SER A 23 11.32 10.40 -9.59
CA SER A 23 12.06 11.49 -10.22
C SER A 23 11.39 12.80 -9.82
N ARG A 24 12.18 13.87 -9.81
CA ARG A 24 11.67 15.24 -9.73
C ARG A 24 12.49 16.14 -10.65
N LEU A 25 11.79 17.05 -11.32
CA LEU A 25 12.22 17.79 -12.52
C LEU A 25 13.39 18.77 -12.29
N GLN A 26 13.71 19.15 -11.05
CA GLN A 26 14.69 20.22 -10.82
C GLN A 26 16.15 19.77 -10.89
N GLU A 27 16.47 18.54 -10.45
CA GLU A 27 17.87 18.06 -10.41
C GLU A 27 18.17 16.91 -11.36
N ALA A 28 17.18 16.46 -12.16
CA ALA A 28 17.37 15.37 -13.10
C ALA A 28 17.94 14.11 -12.42
N LEU A 29 17.30 13.66 -11.33
CA LEU A 29 17.67 12.43 -10.62
C LEU A 29 16.61 11.35 -10.77
N LEU A 30 17.07 10.11 -10.74
CA LEU A 30 16.26 8.92 -10.84
C LEU A 30 16.66 7.92 -9.76
N ALA A 31 15.72 7.57 -8.89
CA ALA A 31 15.91 6.52 -7.89
C ALA A 31 15.27 5.20 -8.38
N VAL A 32 16.00 4.10 -8.23
CA VAL A 32 15.61 2.76 -8.69
C VAL A 32 15.79 1.77 -7.55
N GLY A 33 14.69 1.29 -6.98
CA GLY A 33 14.71 0.23 -5.97
C GLY A 33 14.51 -1.14 -6.58
N THR A 34 15.36 -2.10 -6.25
CA THR A 34 15.29 -3.46 -6.80
C THR A 34 14.86 -4.48 -5.75
N SER A 35 14.21 -5.55 -6.18
CA SER A 35 13.88 -6.69 -5.29
C SER A 35 15.10 -7.41 -4.70
N SER A 36 16.29 -7.20 -5.24
CA SER A 36 17.56 -7.66 -4.67
C SER A 36 18.06 -6.80 -3.50
N LYS A 37 17.19 -5.91 -2.97
CA LYS A 37 17.46 -5.03 -1.82
C LYS A 37 18.57 -4.03 -2.11
N THR A 38 18.62 -3.55 -3.36
CA THR A 38 19.55 -2.52 -3.78
C THR A 38 18.75 -1.29 -4.17
N VAL A 39 19.26 -0.12 -3.85
CA VAL A 39 18.77 1.15 -4.39
C VAL A 39 19.89 1.78 -5.21
N LEU A 40 19.53 2.22 -6.41
CA LEU A 40 20.43 2.93 -7.32
C LEU A 40 19.89 4.34 -7.53
N ILE A 41 20.79 5.31 -7.54
CA ILE A 41 20.52 6.70 -7.87
C ILE A 41 21.30 7.00 -9.14
N LEU A 42 20.57 7.39 -10.17
CA LEU A 42 21.09 7.69 -11.50
C LEU A 42 20.87 9.17 -11.82
N ASP A 43 21.78 9.75 -12.59
CA ASP A 43 21.49 10.98 -13.33
C ASP A 43 20.47 10.64 -14.43
N SER A 44 19.38 11.37 -14.49
CA SER A 44 18.23 11.02 -15.32
C SER A 44 18.47 11.32 -16.81
N LYS A 45 19.35 12.27 -17.13
CA LYS A 45 19.68 12.67 -18.52
C LYS A 45 20.66 11.70 -19.15
N THR A 46 21.65 11.26 -18.39
CA THR A 46 22.76 10.42 -18.85
C THR A 46 22.58 8.95 -18.48
N LEU A 47 21.69 8.64 -17.52
CA LEU A 47 21.52 7.33 -16.89
C LEU A 47 22.80 6.79 -16.23
N GLN A 48 23.75 7.67 -15.92
CA GLN A 48 24.96 7.30 -15.21
C GLN A 48 24.68 7.07 -13.72
N LEU A 49 25.30 6.04 -13.17
CA LEU A 49 25.19 5.72 -11.75
C LEU A 49 25.91 6.78 -10.92
N ARG A 50 25.14 7.52 -10.10
CA ARG A 50 25.67 8.43 -9.08
C ARG A 50 25.98 7.66 -7.79
N ARG A 51 25.05 6.79 -7.38
CA ARG A 51 25.16 6.06 -6.11
C ARG A 51 24.43 4.72 -6.17
N GLY A 52 24.98 3.70 -5.55
CA GLY A 52 24.30 2.42 -5.35
C GLY A 52 24.59 1.86 -3.96
N PHE A 53 23.55 1.44 -3.25
CA PHE A 53 23.69 0.90 -1.89
C PHE A 53 22.67 -0.20 -1.63
N ARG A 54 22.92 -0.99 -0.58
CA ARG A 54 22.01 -2.05 -0.14
C ARG A 54 21.16 -1.59 1.03
N ILE A 55 19.93 -2.07 1.06
CA ILE A 55 18.97 -1.85 2.15
C ILE A 55 18.60 -3.19 2.81
N PRO A 56 18.08 -3.18 4.05
CA PRO A 56 17.88 -4.43 4.80
C PRO A 56 16.83 -5.37 4.20
N LYS A 57 15.77 -4.80 3.61
CA LYS A 57 14.60 -5.51 3.07
C LYS A 57 14.26 -5.00 1.68
N ALA A 58 13.51 -5.79 0.92
CA ALA A 58 13.17 -5.42 -0.44
C ALA A 58 12.23 -4.20 -0.45
N PRO A 59 12.50 -3.19 -1.28
CA PRO A 59 11.67 -2.00 -1.38
C PRO A 59 10.30 -2.35 -1.96
N THR A 60 9.30 -1.57 -1.59
CA THR A 60 7.92 -1.66 -2.08
C THR A 60 7.39 -0.32 -2.60
N SER A 61 8.01 0.79 -2.20
CA SER A 61 7.76 2.11 -2.79
C SER A 61 8.95 3.02 -2.51
N ILE A 62 9.18 3.98 -3.40
CA ILE A 62 10.28 4.95 -3.31
C ILE A 62 9.75 6.31 -3.75
N THR A 63 10.13 7.36 -3.02
CA THR A 63 9.89 8.75 -3.41
C THR A 63 11.06 9.63 -3.01
N PHE A 64 11.24 10.79 -3.65
CA PHE A 64 12.15 11.82 -3.18
C PHE A 64 11.47 12.70 -2.13
N ASP A 65 12.27 13.32 -1.26
CA ASP A 65 11.80 14.39 -0.40
C ASP A 65 11.67 15.73 -1.16
N GLN A 66 11.39 16.81 -0.44
CA GLN A 66 11.06 18.08 -1.08
C GLN A 66 12.25 18.74 -1.77
N ASP A 67 13.44 18.66 -1.15
CA ASP A 67 14.67 19.26 -1.63
C ASP A 67 15.53 18.29 -2.47
N ASN A 68 15.08 17.05 -2.66
CA ASN A 68 15.78 15.96 -3.35
C ASN A 68 17.12 15.59 -2.69
N SER A 69 17.34 15.97 -1.44
CA SER A 69 18.53 15.57 -0.70
C SER A 69 18.40 14.15 -0.15
N HIS A 70 17.17 13.64 -0.02
CA HIS A 70 16.90 12.28 0.41
C HIS A 70 15.92 11.55 -0.51
N ILE A 71 16.04 10.23 -0.49
CA ILE A 71 14.99 9.31 -0.91
C ILE A 71 14.35 8.69 0.32
N ILE A 72 13.07 8.39 0.22
CA ILE A 72 12.30 7.68 1.24
C ILE A 72 11.88 6.35 0.62
N VAL A 73 12.15 5.27 1.35
CA VAL A 73 11.90 3.91 0.89
C VAL A 73 11.00 3.21 1.89
N GLY A 74 9.84 2.76 1.42
CA GLY A 74 9.01 1.76 2.10
C GLY A 74 9.47 0.35 1.73
N ASP A 75 9.41 -0.58 2.68
CA ASP A 75 9.86 -1.96 2.46
C ASP A 75 8.82 -3.05 2.81
N ARG A 76 9.14 -4.29 2.41
CA ARG A 76 8.29 -5.47 2.65
C ARG A 76 8.08 -5.83 4.11
N ALA A 77 8.97 -5.42 5.00
CA ALA A 77 8.85 -5.67 6.44
C ALA A 77 8.03 -4.60 7.14
N GLY A 78 7.61 -3.56 6.43
CA GLY A 78 6.81 -2.47 6.97
C GLY A 78 7.63 -1.26 7.41
N ASN A 79 8.94 -1.22 7.15
CA ASN A 79 9.76 -0.06 7.52
C ASN A 79 9.66 1.02 6.46
N VAL A 80 9.75 2.27 6.90
CA VAL A 80 9.96 3.45 6.08
C VAL A 80 11.22 4.15 6.58
N CYS A 81 12.25 4.17 5.74
CA CYS A 81 13.54 4.80 6.04
C CYS A 81 13.87 5.85 4.99
N ARG A 82 14.59 6.91 5.39
CA ARG A 82 15.20 7.84 4.43
C ARG A 82 16.69 7.61 4.26
N TYR A 83 17.19 7.88 3.07
CA TYR A 83 18.58 7.72 2.68
C TYR A 83 19.01 8.99 1.95
N THR A 84 20.23 9.46 2.20
CA THR A 84 20.76 10.60 1.46
C THR A 84 20.93 10.25 -0.02
N VAL A 85 20.79 11.25 -0.89
CA VAL A 85 21.08 11.07 -2.31
C VAL A 85 22.58 11.00 -2.54
N ASP A 86 23.32 11.88 -1.87
CA ASP A 86 24.78 11.89 -1.88
C ASP A 86 25.39 10.87 -0.94
N ALA A 87 26.63 10.48 -1.25
CA ALA A 87 27.39 9.55 -0.42
C ALA A 87 27.45 10.04 1.03
N SER A 88 27.01 9.17 1.93
CA SER A 88 27.06 9.41 3.37
C SER A 88 28.25 8.64 3.96
N GLU A 89 29.01 9.30 4.83
CA GLU A 89 30.01 8.61 5.67
C GLU A 89 29.35 7.89 6.86
N ASN A 90 28.09 8.22 7.17
CA ASN A 90 27.32 7.55 8.20
C ASN A 90 26.89 6.16 7.69
N SER A 91 27.40 5.12 8.35
CA SER A 91 26.98 3.74 8.15
C SER A 91 26.35 3.20 9.43
N GLY A 92 25.29 2.41 9.27
CA GLY A 92 24.60 1.78 10.37
C GLY A 92 23.60 2.69 11.09
N TYR A 93 22.57 2.08 11.64
CA TYR A 93 21.55 2.73 12.46
C TYR A 93 20.94 1.73 13.43
N VAL A 94 20.35 2.21 14.53
CA VAL A 94 19.52 1.38 15.40
C VAL A 94 18.12 1.32 14.80
N ASP A 95 17.67 0.13 14.42
CA ASP A 95 16.38 -0.05 13.77
C ASP A 95 15.20 0.20 14.72
N MET A 96 13.98 0.13 14.18
CA MET A 96 12.77 0.39 14.97
C MET A 96 12.54 -0.64 16.09
N ASN A 97 13.27 -1.75 16.09
CA ASN A 97 13.24 -2.78 17.13
C ASN A 97 14.35 -2.58 18.18
N GLY A 98 15.23 -1.59 18.00
CA GLY A 98 16.38 -1.38 18.86
C GLY A 98 17.60 -2.21 18.49
N GLU A 99 17.62 -2.84 17.30
CA GLU A 99 18.74 -3.65 16.83
C GLU A 99 19.70 -2.84 15.96
N ASP A 100 21.01 -3.07 16.12
CA ASP A 100 22.01 -2.45 15.26
C ASP A 100 21.93 -3.03 13.84
N SER A 101 21.64 -2.16 12.87
CA SER A 101 21.68 -2.45 11.44
C SER A 101 23.05 -2.05 10.89
N PRO A 102 23.71 -2.90 10.07
CA PRO A 102 24.94 -2.52 9.37
C PRO A 102 24.66 -1.68 8.12
N TYR A 103 23.40 -1.54 7.73
CA TYR A 103 22.99 -0.73 6.58
C TYR A 103 22.87 0.73 7.00
N GLU A 104 23.15 1.66 6.10
CA GLU A 104 22.85 3.08 6.29
C GLU A 104 21.33 3.34 6.26
N GLY A 105 20.95 4.59 6.48
CA GLY A 105 19.56 5.06 6.43
C GLY A 105 19.02 5.46 7.79
N GLU A 106 18.14 6.44 7.79
CA GLU A 106 17.49 6.93 9.01
C GLU A 106 16.06 6.39 9.07
N PRO A 107 15.70 5.61 10.10
CA PRO A 107 14.34 5.16 10.31
C PRO A 107 13.40 6.35 10.52
N LEU A 108 12.30 6.36 9.76
CA LEU A 108 11.27 7.40 9.88
C LEU A 108 10.02 6.86 10.59
N SER A 109 9.49 5.75 10.07
CA SER A 109 8.24 5.16 10.55
C SER A 109 8.22 3.66 10.28
N SER A 110 7.34 2.95 10.97
CA SER A 110 7.05 1.55 10.68
C SER A 110 5.56 1.25 10.72
N ALA A 111 5.15 0.27 9.92
CA ALA A 111 3.89 -0.43 10.02
C ALA A 111 4.17 -1.88 10.46
N ILE A 112 3.20 -2.50 11.13
CA ILE A 112 3.31 -3.92 11.53
C ILE A 112 3.25 -4.83 10.29
N THR A 113 2.64 -4.34 9.22
CA THR A 113 2.50 -5.08 7.96
C THR A 113 3.29 -4.41 6.85
N MET A 114 3.35 -5.08 5.70
CA MET A 114 4.00 -4.56 4.51
C MET A 114 3.50 -3.16 4.17
N VAL A 115 4.42 -2.21 4.06
CA VAL A 115 4.16 -0.91 3.45
C VAL A 115 4.06 -1.14 1.94
N LEU A 116 3.01 -0.59 1.32
CA LEU A 116 2.70 -0.77 -0.09
C LEU A 116 2.93 0.51 -0.90
N ASP A 117 2.76 1.68 -0.29
CA ASP A 117 3.11 2.96 -0.93
C ASP A 117 3.57 3.99 0.09
N VAL A 118 4.43 4.91 -0.34
CA VAL A 118 4.87 6.07 0.45
C VAL A 118 4.75 7.34 -0.37
N ALA A 119 4.38 8.44 0.28
CA ALA A 119 4.32 9.76 -0.34
C ALA A 119 4.76 10.84 0.64
N VAL A 120 5.27 11.96 0.11
CA VAL A 120 5.57 13.17 0.88
C VAL A 120 4.62 14.27 0.42
N SER A 121 4.14 15.09 1.34
CA SER A 121 3.33 16.24 0.98
C SER A 121 4.12 17.27 0.15
N GLU A 122 3.44 18.02 -0.71
CA GLU A 122 4.07 19.01 -1.59
C GLU A 122 4.87 20.08 -0.83
N ASP A 123 4.40 20.41 0.38
CA ASP A 123 5.02 21.35 1.31
C ASP A 123 6.11 20.71 2.21
N GLY A 124 6.39 19.42 2.04
CA GLY A 124 7.41 18.68 2.80
C GLY A 124 7.08 18.45 4.27
N ARG A 125 5.88 18.78 4.75
CA ARG A 125 5.53 18.68 6.18
C ARG A 125 5.11 17.28 6.63
N PHE A 126 4.63 16.43 5.72
CA PHE A 126 4.05 15.14 6.06
C PHE A 126 4.60 13.99 5.23
N LEU A 127 4.81 12.86 5.91
CA LEU A 127 5.09 11.55 5.34
C LEU A 127 3.84 10.68 5.44
N LEU A 128 3.44 10.09 4.32
CA LEU A 128 2.35 9.12 4.25
C LEU A 128 2.93 7.74 3.99
N ALA A 129 2.43 6.75 4.73
CA ALA A 129 2.74 5.34 4.52
C ALA A 129 1.45 4.52 4.49
N ALA A 130 1.14 3.94 3.34
CA ALA A 130 0.02 3.03 3.14
C ALA A 130 0.45 1.59 3.35
N ASP A 131 -0.36 0.79 4.03
CA ASP A 131 -0.04 -0.59 4.37
C ASP A 131 -1.05 -1.62 3.86
N ARG A 132 -0.67 -2.89 4.02
CA ARG A 132 -1.50 -4.05 3.67
C ARG A 132 -2.72 -4.22 4.58
N ASP A 133 -2.74 -3.56 5.73
CA ASP A 133 -3.74 -3.67 6.79
C ASP A 133 -4.70 -2.48 6.82
N GLU A 134 -4.96 -1.92 5.63
CA GLU A 134 -5.97 -0.90 5.33
C GLU A 134 -5.65 0.51 5.87
N LYS A 135 -4.45 0.71 6.42
CA LYS A 135 -4.10 1.97 7.08
C LYS A 135 -3.23 2.84 6.19
N ILE A 136 -3.47 4.15 6.29
CA ILE A 136 -2.54 5.16 5.82
C ILE A 136 -2.14 5.97 7.05
N ARG A 137 -0.88 5.85 7.43
CA ARG A 137 -0.31 6.62 8.53
C ARG A 137 0.21 7.95 7.99
N VAL A 138 -0.22 9.06 8.59
CA VAL A 138 0.34 10.38 8.32
C VAL A 138 1.22 10.77 9.51
N SER A 139 2.51 10.98 9.23
CA SER A 139 3.51 11.40 10.23
C SER A 139 4.08 12.75 9.83
N ARG A 140 4.57 13.53 10.79
CA ARG A 140 5.35 14.74 10.46
C ARG A 140 6.63 14.35 9.74
N TYR A 141 7.11 15.20 8.85
CA TYR A 141 8.38 15.01 8.17
C TYR A 141 9.29 16.23 8.42
N PRO A 142 10.57 16.03 8.79
CA PRO A 142 11.27 14.76 8.96
C PRO A 142 11.08 14.10 10.34
N GLN A 143 10.38 14.72 11.29
CA GLN A 143 10.13 14.17 12.63
C GLN A 143 9.04 13.08 12.65
N ALA A 144 9.24 12.00 11.89
CA ALA A 144 8.24 10.96 11.63
C ALA A 144 7.89 10.06 12.83
N TYR A 145 8.64 10.20 13.94
CA TYR A 145 8.23 9.68 15.24
C TYR A 145 6.93 10.34 15.75
N VAL A 146 6.59 11.54 15.28
CA VAL A 146 5.31 12.20 15.59
C VAL A 146 4.25 11.78 14.58
N VAL A 147 3.32 10.94 15.03
CA VAL A 147 2.10 10.64 14.28
C VAL A 147 1.21 11.87 14.26
N GLN A 148 0.87 12.35 13.08
CA GLN A 148 -0.10 13.42 12.91
C GLN A 148 -1.52 12.85 12.95
N SER A 149 -1.79 11.82 12.14
CA SER A 149 -3.13 11.24 12.00
C SER A 149 -3.08 9.88 11.30
N PHE A 150 -4.24 9.24 11.16
CA PHE A 150 -4.44 8.08 10.31
C PHE A 150 -5.65 8.33 9.41
N CYS A 151 -5.54 7.97 8.14
CA CYS A 151 -6.68 7.89 7.25
C CYS A 151 -7.28 6.48 7.34
N LEU A 152 -8.48 6.36 7.89
CA LEU A 152 -9.15 5.09 8.18
C LEU A 152 -10.49 5.02 7.43
N GLY A 153 -10.72 3.93 6.69
CA GLY A 153 -11.98 3.69 6.00
C GLY A 153 -11.91 2.66 4.88
N HIS A 154 -10.71 2.38 4.35
CA HIS A 154 -10.50 1.27 3.43
C HIS A 154 -10.90 -0.07 4.07
N SER A 155 -11.46 -0.96 3.25
CA SER A 155 -11.90 -2.31 3.68
C SER A 155 -10.97 -3.43 3.22
N ALA A 156 -9.96 -3.09 2.41
CA ALA A 156 -8.86 -3.95 2.02
C ALA A 156 -7.55 -3.13 1.93
N TYR A 157 -6.44 -3.81 1.61
CA TYR A 157 -5.11 -3.21 1.53
C TYR A 157 -5.09 -1.94 0.67
N VAL A 158 -4.25 -0.96 1.04
CA VAL A 158 -4.08 0.29 0.27
C VAL A 158 -2.83 0.14 -0.59
N SER A 159 -3.00 0.07 -1.91
CA SER A 159 -1.90 -0.19 -2.85
C SER A 159 -1.23 1.09 -3.36
N SER A 160 -1.93 2.22 -3.32
CA SER A 160 -1.44 3.46 -3.88
C SER A 160 -1.96 4.69 -3.14
N VAL A 161 -1.08 5.68 -2.97
CA VAL A 161 -1.37 6.99 -2.37
C VAL A 161 -0.76 8.08 -3.25
N ALA A 162 -1.53 9.14 -3.52
CA ALA A 162 -1.02 10.37 -4.12
C ALA A 162 -1.43 11.59 -3.30
N VAL A 163 -0.60 12.62 -3.33
CA VAL A 163 -0.88 13.91 -2.72
C VAL A 163 -1.03 14.95 -3.81
N TYR A 164 -2.04 15.82 -3.68
CA TYR A 164 -2.22 16.97 -4.55
C TYR A 164 -2.88 18.11 -3.77
N LYS A 165 -2.26 19.30 -3.73
CA LYS A 165 -2.79 20.50 -3.07
C LYS A 165 -3.36 20.25 -1.66
N ASN A 166 -2.59 19.59 -0.80
CA ASN A 166 -2.96 19.19 0.57
C ASN A 166 -4.10 18.16 0.71
N ARG A 167 -4.58 17.60 -0.40
CA ARG A 167 -5.52 16.48 -0.41
C ARG A 167 -4.74 15.18 -0.61
N VAL A 168 -5.18 14.13 0.06
CA VAL A 168 -4.61 12.78 -0.07
C VAL A 168 -5.62 11.92 -0.80
N PHE A 169 -5.18 11.27 -1.87
CA PHE A 169 -5.97 10.29 -2.59
C PHE A 169 -5.38 8.90 -2.38
N SER A 170 -6.22 7.91 -2.13
CA SER A 170 -5.78 6.54 -1.94
C SER A 170 -6.74 5.54 -2.55
N SER A 171 -6.22 4.37 -2.90
CA SER A 171 -7.00 3.27 -3.47
C SER A 171 -6.29 1.94 -3.26
N GLY A 172 -7.03 0.84 -3.35
CA GLY A 172 -6.43 -0.48 -3.31
C GLY A 172 -7.40 -1.62 -3.51
N GLY A 173 -7.35 -2.60 -2.60
CA GLY A 173 -8.04 -3.88 -2.75
C GLY A 173 -9.57 -3.82 -2.67
N ASP A 174 -10.14 -2.71 -2.22
CA ASP A 174 -11.58 -2.48 -2.14
C ASP A 174 -12.15 -1.80 -3.38
N SER A 175 -11.28 -1.43 -4.32
CA SER A 175 -11.64 -0.80 -5.59
C SER A 175 -12.40 0.51 -5.43
N ILE A 176 -12.16 1.23 -4.32
CA ILE A 176 -12.71 2.55 -4.03
C ILE A 176 -11.55 3.55 -3.97
N VAL A 177 -11.76 4.73 -4.56
CA VAL A 177 -10.86 5.87 -4.35
C VAL A 177 -11.39 6.67 -3.17
N HIS A 178 -10.53 6.91 -2.20
CA HIS A 178 -10.81 7.79 -1.07
C HIS A 178 -10.04 9.09 -1.19
N GLU A 179 -10.65 10.15 -0.68
CA GLU A 179 -10.02 11.45 -0.46
C GLU A 179 -9.99 11.76 1.04
N TRP A 180 -8.84 12.22 1.51
CA TRP A 180 -8.61 12.56 2.91
C TRP A 180 -8.04 13.95 3.09
N ASN A 181 -8.36 14.53 4.24
CA ASN A 181 -7.69 15.70 4.77
C ASN A 181 -6.35 15.27 5.38
N ILE A 182 -5.23 15.80 4.88
CA ILE A 182 -3.90 15.40 5.34
C ILE A 182 -3.61 15.79 6.80
N GLU A 183 -4.16 16.90 7.28
CA GLU A 183 -3.87 17.45 8.61
C GLU A 183 -4.51 16.61 9.72
N ASN A 184 -5.73 16.11 9.51
CA ASN A 184 -6.47 15.37 10.54
C ASN A 184 -6.82 13.92 10.17
N GLY A 185 -6.53 13.48 8.94
CA GLY A 185 -6.81 12.12 8.45
C GLY A 185 -8.30 11.83 8.20
N GLY A 186 -9.16 12.86 8.28
CA GLY A 186 -10.59 12.73 8.09
C GLY A 186 -10.95 12.44 6.63
N SER A 187 -11.91 11.55 6.41
CA SER A 187 -12.50 11.27 5.10
C SER A 187 -13.24 12.51 4.59
N ILE A 188 -12.92 12.95 3.38
CA ILE A 188 -13.59 14.06 2.69
C ILE A 188 -14.63 13.51 1.71
N ALA A 189 -14.22 12.57 0.86
CA ALA A 189 -15.05 11.95 -0.16
C ALA A 189 -14.56 10.54 -0.49
N HIS A 190 -15.40 9.76 -1.15
CA HIS A 190 -15.02 8.48 -1.75
C HIS A 190 -15.84 8.25 -3.02
N SER A 191 -15.26 7.51 -3.97
CA SER A 191 -15.99 7.04 -5.15
C SER A 191 -16.94 5.90 -4.79
N GLU A 192 -17.86 5.56 -5.69
CA GLU A 192 -18.46 4.23 -5.67
C GLU A 192 -17.40 3.15 -5.97
N LYS A 193 -17.74 1.89 -5.72
CA LYS A 193 -16.88 0.76 -6.09
C LYS A 193 -16.72 0.74 -7.61
N LEU A 194 -15.49 0.90 -8.09
CA LEU A 194 -15.20 1.14 -9.50
C LEU A 194 -15.29 -0.12 -10.37
N CYS A 195 -14.87 -1.26 -9.82
CA CYS A 195 -14.92 -2.58 -10.46
C CYS A 195 -14.65 -3.69 -9.42
N ASP A 196 -14.69 -4.95 -9.87
CA ASP A 196 -14.35 -6.10 -9.01
C ASP A 196 -12.85 -6.37 -8.91
N ASP A 197 -12.06 -5.77 -9.80
CA ASP A 197 -10.60 -5.86 -9.78
C ASP A 197 -10.02 -4.81 -8.81
N PRO A 198 -8.97 -5.16 -8.03
CA PRO A 198 -8.34 -4.21 -7.13
C PRO A 198 -7.67 -3.07 -7.91
N VAL A 199 -7.68 -1.87 -7.33
CA VAL A 199 -6.93 -0.75 -7.90
C VAL A 199 -5.45 -0.96 -7.61
N ARG A 200 -4.64 -0.83 -8.65
CA ARG A 200 -3.19 -1.08 -8.62
C ARG A 200 -2.39 0.20 -8.36
N ARG A 201 -2.71 1.25 -9.11
CA ARG A 201 -2.01 2.53 -9.07
C ARG A 201 -3.01 3.64 -9.32
N LEU A 202 -2.81 4.76 -8.63
CA LEU A 202 -3.52 6.00 -8.90
C LEU A 202 -2.51 7.10 -9.26
N CYS A 203 -2.91 8.01 -10.14
CA CYS A 203 -2.17 9.24 -10.39
C CYS A 203 -3.14 10.41 -10.53
N ILE A 204 -2.63 11.60 -10.25
CA ILE A 204 -3.37 12.85 -10.42
C ILE A 204 -2.94 13.48 -11.72
N LEU A 205 -3.91 13.82 -12.56
CA LEU A 205 -3.72 14.52 -13.83
C LEU A 205 -4.22 15.96 -13.67
N PRO A 206 -3.34 16.94 -13.44
CA PRO A 206 -3.72 18.35 -13.37
C PRO A 206 -4.25 18.84 -14.70
N LYS A 207 -5.24 19.74 -14.67
CA LYS A 207 -5.64 20.52 -15.85
C LYS A 207 -5.08 21.92 -15.76
N GLU A 208 -4.67 22.45 -16.90
CA GLU A 208 -4.22 23.84 -17.03
C GLU A 208 -5.35 24.85 -16.78
N VAL A 209 -6.61 24.42 -16.89
CA VAL A 209 -7.79 25.29 -16.79
C VAL A 209 -8.53 25.07 -15.47
N GLN A 210 -8.78 26.16 -14.74
CA GLN A 210 -9.67 26.25 -13.56
C GLN A 210 -9.27 25.41 -12.34
N ASP A 211 -7.99 25.06 -12.19
CA ASP A 211 -7.50 24.35 -11.01
C ASP A 211 -8.06 22.91 -10.84
N LEU A 212 -8.82 22.45 -11.84
CA LEU A 212 -9.42 21.12 -11.93
C LEU A 212 -8.33 20.07 -12.17
N PHE A 213 -8.64 18.83 -11.82
CA PHE A 213 -7.77 17.69 -12.05
C PHE A 213 -8.63 16.45 -12.21
N TYR A 214 -8.02 15.40 -12.77
CA TYR A 214 -8.60 14.08 -12.80
C TYR A 214 -7.84 13.15 -11.89
N VAL A 215 -8.56 12.24 -11.24
CA VAL A 215 -7.97 11.10 -10.56
C VAL A 215 -8.05 9.92 -11.52
N VAL A 216 -6.90 9.42 -11.94
CA VAL A 216 -6.82 8.30 -12.86
C VAL A 216 -6.33 7.08 -12.11
N VAL A 217 -7.06 5.98 -12.24
CA VAL A 217 -6.72 4.72 -11.58
C VAL A 217 -6.68 3.58 -12.59
N ILE A 218 -5.86 2.58 -12.27
CA ILE A 218 -5.81 1.34 -13.06
C ILE A 218 -6.26 0.14 -12.23
N ALA A 219 -7.13 -0.67 -12.83
CA ALA A 219 -7.62 -1.91 -12.27
C ALA A 219 -7.72 -2.97 -13.38
N GLY A 220 -6.83 -3.96 -13.32
CA GLY A 220 -6.69 -4.97 -14.39
C GLY A 220 -6.31 -4.33 -15.74
N SER A 221 -7.15 -4.55 -16.75
CA SER A 221 -7.03 -3.97 -18.09
C SER A 221 -7.77 -2.64 -18.27
N ARG A 222 -8.34 -2.08 -17.19
CA ARG A 222 -9.14 -0.85 -17.24
C ARG A 222 -8.38 0.34 -16.69
N LEU A 223 -8.47 1.44 -17.41
CA LEU A 223 -8.08 2.77 -16.96
C LEU A 223 -9.35 3.58 -16.70
N ILE A 224 -9.51 4.00 -15.45
CA ILE A 224 -10.72 4.67 -14.98
C ILE A 224 -10.36 6.11 -14.62
N VAL A 225 -11.12 7.06 -15.15
CA VAL A 225 -10.92 8.50 -14.96
C VAL A 225 -12.08 9.03 -14.12
N LEU A 226 -11.74 9.63 -12.98
CA LEU A 226 -12.67 10.32 -12.09
C LEU A 226 -12.44 11.83 -12.11
N ASP A 227 -13.49 12.58 -11.81
CA ASP A 227 -13.39 14.03 -11.58
C ASP A 227 -12.77 14.37 -10.21
N ASP A 228 -12.65 15.66 -9.92
CA ASP A 228 -12.12 16.20 -8.66
C ASP A 228 -13.02 15.90 -7.45
N LYS A 229 -14.23 15.37 -7.68
CA LYS A 229 -15.21 14.92 -6.68
C LYS A 229 -15.38 13.40 -6.67
N LEU A 230 -14.44 12.68 -7.29
CA LEU A 230 -14.39 11.23 -7.37
C LEU A 230 -15.59 10.58 -8.09
N GLN A 231 -16.25 11.31 -8.98
CA GLN A 231 -17.29 10.76 -9.85
C GLN A 231 -16.71 10.18 -11.13
N LEU A 232 -17.25 9.04 -11.56
CA LEU A 232 -16.81 8.36 -12.77
C LEU A 232 -17.08 9.22 -14.01
N ILE A 233 -16.03 9.58 -14.74
CA ILE A 233 -16.12 10.25 -16.04
C ILE A 233 -15.98 9.22 -17.16
N LYS A 234 -14.95 8.38 -17.10
CA LYS A 234 -14.63 7.41 -18.15
C LYS A 234 -14.09 6.11 -17.60
N ASN A 235 -14.39 5.04 -18.32
CA ASN A 235 -13.82 3.72 -18.14
C ASN A 235 -13.31 3.25 -19.50
N ILE A 236 -12.00 3.08 -19.61
CA ILE A 236 -11.28 2.82 -20.86
C ILE A 236 -10.65 1.44 -20.75
N GLU A 237 -11.08 0.53 -21.63
CA GLU A 237 -10.56 -0.83 -21.66
C GLU A 237 -9.38 -0.93 -22.64
N VAL A 238 -8.29 -1.53 -22.18
CA VAL A 238 -7.07 -1.76 -22.94
C VAL A 238 -6.92 -3.26 -23.19
N SER A 239 -6.20 -3.64 -24.25
CA SER A 239 -6.05 -5.04 -24.68
C SER A 239 -5.31 -5.95 -23.69
N SER A 240 -4.67 -5.39 -22.67
CA SER A 240 -3.82 -6.13 -21.73
C SER A 240 -3.82 -5.44 -20.36
N GLU A 241 -3.50 -6.21 -19.32
CA GLU A 241 -3.39 -5.70 -17.95
C GLU A 241 -2.34 -4.60 -17.85
N ILE A 242 -2.71 -3.51 -17.18
CA ILE A 242 -1.88 -2.33 -17.04
C ILE A 242 -0.97 -2.52 -15.82
N MET A 243 0.34 -2.47 -16.04
CA MET A 243 1.34 -2.70 -15.00
C MET A 243 1.71 -1.44 -14.23
N ASP A 244 1.68 -0.27 -14.87
CA ASP A 244 1.96 1.02 -14.24
C ASP A 244 1.44 2.16 -15.12
N ILE A 245 1.26 3.34 -14.52
CA ILE A 245 0.86 4.57 -15.20
C ILE A 245 1.65 5.77 -14.69
N THR A 246 1.86 6.74 -15.58
CA THR A 246 2.41 8.05 -15.24
C THR A 246 1.70 9.13 -16.05
N VAL A 247 1.88 10.38 -15.66
CA VAL A 247 1.35 11.54 -16.38
C VAL A 247 2.49 12.22 -17.12
N GLN A 248 2.31 12.50 -18.41
CA GLN A 248 3.24 13.26 -19.23
C GLN A 248 2.46 14.21 -20.14
N GLU A 249 2.82 15.50 -20.13
CA GLU A 249 2.25 16.52 -21.03
C GLU A 249 0.71 16.48 -21.09
N GLY A 250 0.04 16.37 -19.94
CA GLY A 250 -1.43 16.32 -19.86
C GLY A 250 -2.08 15.02 -20.33
N ASN A 251 -1.30 14.01 -20.69
CA ASN A 251 -1.76 12.67 -21.08
C ASN A 251 -1.34 11.63 -20.04
N VAL A 252 -2.10 10.54 -19.97
CA VAL A 252 -1.73 9.38 -19.16
C VAL A 252 -0.97 8.42 -20.04
N VAL A 253 0.26 8.09 -19.67
CA VAL A 253 1.01 7.01 -20.32
C VAL A 253 0.87 5.78 -19.45
N GLY A 254 0.55 4.64 -20.06
CA GLY A 254 0.47 3.36 -19.39
C GLY A 254 1.39 2.34 -20.05
N VAL A 255 1.83 1.37 -19.25
CA VAL A 255 2.66 0.26 -19.72
C VAL A 255 1.99 -1.07 -19.39
N SER A 256 2.01 -1.99 -20.35
CA SER A 256 1.50 -3.35 -20.24
C SER A 256 2.49 -4.36 -20.83
N SER A 257 2.15 -5.65 -20.77
CA SER A 257 2.95 -6.71 -21.40
C SER A 257 2.91 -6.65 -22.93
N ALA A 258 1.89 -5.99 -23.49
CA ALA A 258 1.74 -5.81 -24.93
C ALA A 258 2.48 -4.57 -25.47
N GLY A 259 2.85 -3.62 -24.61
CA GLY A 259 3.57 -2.43 -25.01
C GLY A 259 3.26 -1.21 -24.15
N VAL A 260 3.42 -0.03 -24.75
CA VAL A 260 3.20 1.27 -24.10
C VAL A 260 2.09 1.98 -24.84
N PHE A 261 1.20 2.64 -24.12
CA PHE A 261 0.09 3.37 -24.70
C PHE A 261 -0.04 4.75 -24.07
N LEU A 262 -0.47 5.71 -24.90
CA LEU A 262 -0.88 7.03 -24.50
C LEU A 262 -2.40 7.04 -24.43
N CYS A 263 -2.95 7.49 -23.31
CA CYS A 263 -4.37 7.66 -23.09
C CYS A 263 -4.65 9.13 -22.80
N ASN A 264 -5.51 9.73 -23.62
CA ASN A 264 -6.03 11.05 -23.35
C ASN A 264 -7.27 10.90 -22.46
N ALA A 265 -7.18 11.40 -21.23
CA ALA A 265 -8.25 11.28 -20.24
C ALA A 265 -9.52 12.07 -20.60
N THR A 266 -9.41 13.08 -21.48
CA THR A 266 -10.55 13.94 -21.87
C THR A 266 -11.40 13.30 -22.96
N ASP A 267 -10.81 12.83 -24.05
CA ASP A 267 -11.53 12.22 -25.18
C ASP A 267 -11.61 10.68 -25.07
N GLY A 268 -10.79 10.07 -24.20
CA GLY A 268 -10.72 8.62 -23.99
C GLY A 268 -9.99 7.88 -25.12
N ALA A 269 -9.31 8.61 -26.01
CA ALA A 269 -8.55 8.03 -27.10
C ALA A 269 -7.32 7.31 -26.54
N VAL A 270 -7.08 6.09 -27.02
CA VAL A 270 -5.91 5.28 -26.69
C VAL A 270 -5.07 5.12 -27.95
N LYS A 271 -3.80 5.52 -27.85
CA LYS A 271 -2.81 5.39 -28.92
C LYS A 271 -1.65 4.53 -28.44
N THR A 272 -1.45 3.38 -29.07
CA THR A 272 -0.27 2.56 -28.83
C THR A 272 0.99 3.26 -29.37
N LEU A 273 2.03 3.33 -28.55
CA LEU A 273 3.32 3.90 -28.93
C LEU A 273 4.19 2.83 -29.58
N VAL A 274 4.94 3.22 -30.61
CA VAL A 274 5.95 2.36 -31.24
C VAL A 274 7.17 2.33 -30.33
N ILE A 275 7.57 1.14 -29.91
CA ILE A 275 8.70 0.91 -29.02
C ILE A 275 9.76 0.03 -29.70
N PRO A 276 11.05 0.14 -29.30
CA PRO A 276 12.10 -0.75 -29.78
C PRO A 276 11.77 -2.22 -29.51
N LYS A 277 12.23 -3.11 -30.39
CA LYS A 277 11.93 -4.54 -30.32
C LYS A 277 12.43 -5.16 -29.03
N GLU A 278 13.61 -4.74 -28.57
CA GLU A 278 14.23 -5.17 -27.33
C GLU A 278 13.36 -4.84 -26.12
N LEU A 279 12.72 -3.66 -26.12
CA LEU A 279 11.80 -3.27 -25.07
C LEU A 279 10.50 -4.06 -25.13
N SER A 280 9.96 -4.31 -26.33
CA SER A 280 8.78 -5.17 -26.51
C SER A 280 9.02 -6.60 -26.00
N GLU A 281 10.17 -7.19 -26.32
CA GLU A 281 10.59 -8.51 -25.82
C GLU A 281 10.73 -8.50 -24.29
N ALA A 282 11.35 -7.46 -23.72
CA ALA A 282 11.47 -7.29 -22.27
C ALA A 282 10.10 -7.15 -21.58
N LEU A 283 9.16 -6.38 -22.15
CA LEU A 283 7.81 -6.22 -21.60
C LEU A 283 7.00 -7.52 -21.68
N SER A 284 7.13 -8.29 -22.77
CA SER A 284 6.41 -9.56 -22.92
C SER A 284 6.85 -10.62 -21.89
N THR A 285 8.11 -10.56 -21.45
CA THR A 285 8.67 -11.45 -20.43
C THR A 285 8.47 -10.91 -19.00
N ALA A 286 8.14 -9.62 -18.86
CA ALA A 286 7.89 -8.99 -17.58
C ALA A 286 6.59 -9.52 -16.96
N LYS A 287 6.72 -10.51 -16.07
CA LYS A 287 5.60 -10.99 -15.26
C LYS A 287 5.08 -9.88 -14.34
N ASP A 288 3.76 -9.80 -14.16
CA ASP A 288 3.18 -8.97 -13.11
C ASP A 288 3.64 -9.50 -11.73
N PRO A 289 4.42 -8.73 -10.94
CA PRO A 289 4.95 -9.23 -9.69
C PRO A 289 4.01 -8.99 -8.50
N ILE A 290 2.87 -8.29 -8.69
CA ILE A 290 1.98 -8.01 -7.57
C ILE A 290 1.27 -9.30 -7.20
N SER A 291 1.79 -9.92 -6.14
CA SER A 291 1.09 -10.98 -5.44
C SER A 291 -0.26 -10.46 -5.00
N ASN A 292 -1.30 -11.27 -5.16
CA ASN A 292 -2.58 -11.00 -4.56
C ASN A 292 -2.40 -10.65 -3.07
N TYR A 293 -2.52 -9.37 -2.72
CA TYR A 293 -2.27 -8.88 -1.37
C TYR A 293 -3.43 -9.17 -0.42
N PHE A 294 -4.53 -9.72 -0.92
CA PHE A 294 -5.63 -10.18 -0.09
C PHE A 294 -5.10 -11.07 1.03
N LYS A 295 -5.69 -10.89 2.21
CA LYS A 295 -5.42 -11.76 3.33
C LYS A 295 -6.07 -13.10 2.99
N ASN A 296 -5.25 -14.12 2.74
CA ASN A 296 -5.73 -15.50 2.81
C ASN A 296 -6.02 -15.79 4.29
N VAL A 297 -7.21 -15.41 4.75
CA VAL A 297 -7.67 -15.74 6.09
C VAL A 297 -8.04 -17.22 6.05
N THR A 298 -7.03 -18.10 6.14
CA THR A 298 -7.18 -19.56 6.10
C THR A 298 -8.07 -20.11 7.20
N HIS A 299 -8.40 -19.28 8.20
CA HIS A 299 -9.37 -19.59 9.22
C HIS A 299 -10.43 -18.51 9.26
N GLN A 300 -11.70 -18.93 9.15
CA GLN A 300 -12.85 -18.13 9.56
C GLN A 300 -12.79 -17.96 11.09
N ASN A 301 -11.78 -17.24 11.60
CA ASN A 301 -11.42 -17.15 13.02
C ASN A 301 -12.63 -16.77 13.87
N MET A 302 -13.54 -15.98 13.32
CA MET A 302 -14.80 -15.60 13.94
C MET A 302 -15.77 -16.78 14.10
N VAL A 303 -15.97 -17.61 13.07
CA VAL A 303 -16.88 -18.78 13.15
C VAL A 303 -16.31 -19.83 14.09
N ASP A 304 -15.01 -20.13 13.98
CA ASP A 304 -14.33 -21.06 14.89
C ASP A 304 -14.27 -20.53 16.32
N TYR A 305 -14.17 -19.21 16.50
CA TYR A 305 -14.28 -18.57 17.80
C TYR A 305 -15.69 -18.69 18.38
N TYR A 306 -16.73 -18.40 17.60
CA TYR A 306 -18.13 -18.56 18.03
C TYR A 306 -18.48 -20.00 18.37
N LYS A 307 -17.97 -20.97 17.59
CA LYS A 307 -18.12 -22.40 17.86
C LYS A 307 -17.46 -22.80 19.19
N ARG A 308 -16.19 -22.41 19.41
CA ARG A 308 -15.49 -22.63 20.68
C ARG A 308 -16.18 -21.97 21.86
N LYS A 309 -16.73 -20.76 21.67
CA LYS A 309 -17.49 -20.04 22.71
C LYS A 309 -18.78 -20.78 23.07
N ALA A 310 -19.51 -21.30 22.08
CA ALA A 310 -20.72 -22.08 22.30
C ALA A 310 -20.42 -23.39 23.04
N GLU A 311 -19.41 -24.15 22.60
CA GLU A 311 -18.95 -25.39 23.26
C GLU A 311 -18.56 -25.15 24.73
N LYS A 312 -17.89 -24.02 25.02
CA LYS A 312 -17.50 -23.62 26.38
C LYS A 312 -18.71 -23.29 27.26
N ILE A 313 -19.75 -22.67 26.68
CA ILE A 313 -21.00 -22.39 27.39
C ILE A 313 -21.76 -23.69 27.70
N GLU A 314 -21.81 -24.63 26.75
CA GLU A 314 -22.44 -25.93 26.96
C GLU A 314 -21.73 -26.77 28.02
N THR A 315 -20.41 -26.91 27.96
CA THR A 315 -19.63 -27.63 28.98
C THR A 315 -19.80 -27.02 30.37
N MET A 316 -19.88 -25.68 30.49
CA MET A 316 -20.19 -25.04 31.76
C MET A 316 -21.60 -25.38 32.27
N ARG A 317 -22.61 -25.42 31.40
CA ARG A 317 -23.98 -25.83 31.77
C ARG A 317 -24.04 -27.29 32.20
N GLU A 318 -23.39 -28.19 31.47
CA GLU A 318 -23.31 -29.61 31.81
C GLU A 318 -22.63 -29.83 33.16
N ASN A 319 -21.50 -29.18 33.40
CA ASN A 319 -20.80 -29.26 34.68
C ASN A 319 -21.65 -28.74 35.85
N LYS A 320 -22.43 -27.66 35.64
CA LYS A 320 -23.37 -27.15 36.64
C LYS A 320 -24.50 -28.15 36.93
N ASN A 321 -25.01 -28.83 35.90
CA ASN A 321 -26.03 -29.87 36.04
C ASN A 321 -25.48 -31.12 36.74
N ARG A 322 -24.26 -31.57 36.41
CA ARG A 322 -23.58 -32.67 37.09
C ARG A 322 -23.40 -32.37 38.58
N LYS A 323 -22.93 -31.16 38.93
CA LYS A 323 -22.79 -30.70 40.32
C LYS A 323 -24.13 -30.67 41.07
N ARG A 324 -25.22 -30.22 40.41
CA ARG A 324 -26.58 -30.23 40.99
C ARG A 324 -27.07 -31.64 41.28
N LYS A 325 -26.95 -32.57 40.31
CA LYS A 325 -27.35 -33.98 40.49
C LYS A 325 -26.57 -34.66 41.62
N ALA A 326 -25.24 -34.46 41.68
CA ALA A 326 -24.41 -35.00 42.75
C ALA A 326 -24.81 -34.48 44.14
N LYS A 327 -25.15 -33.18 44.25
CA LYS A 327 -25.65 -32.59 45.50
C LYS A 327 -26.99 -33.18 45.93
N GLU A 328 -27.88 -33.42 44.98
CA GLU A 328 -29.20 -34.01 45.26
C GLU A 328 -29.09 -35.48 45.69
N GLN A 329 -28.22 -36.26 45.04
CA GLN A 329 -27.92 -37.64 45.44
C GLN A 329 -27.33 -37.71 46.86
N ARG A 330 -26.36 -36.85 47.19
CA ARG A 330 -25.82 -36.75 48.56
C ARG A 330 -26.90 -36.43 49.59
N ARG A 331 -27.82 -35.50 49.27
CA ARG A 331 -28.94 -35.15 50.15
C ARG A 331 -29.92 -36.32 50.34
N LYS A 332 -30.20 -37.10 49.30
CA LYS A 332 -31.05 -38.31 49.39
C LYS A 332 -30.37 -39.42 50.21
N ALA A 333 -29.07 -39.64 50.01
CA ALA A 333 -28.31 -40.61 50.80
C ALA A 333 -28.27 -40.24 52.29
N ALA A 334 -27.99 -38.96 52.63
CA ALA A 334 -28.00 -38.48 54.01
C ALA A 334 -29.39 -38.62 54.67
N LYS A 335 -30.47 -38.39 53.92
CA LYS A 335 -31.82 -38.63 54.43
C LYS A 335 -32.10 -40.11 54.68
N ARG A 336 -31.62 -41.03 53.84
CA ARG A 336 -31.80 -42.48 54.06
C ARG A 336 -31.06 -42.95 55.31
N LEU A 337 -29.80 -42.56 55.47
CA LEU A 337 -29.01 -42.84 56.68
C LEU A 337 -29.70 -42.34 57.96
N ALA A 338 -30.21 -41.12 57.95
CA ALA A 338 -30.94 -40.56 59.10
C ALA A 338 -32.27 -41.27 59.41
N THR A 339 -32.92 -41.88 58.40
CA THR A 339 -34.13 -42.68 58.61
C THR A 339 -33.80 -44.07 59.15
N GLU A 340 -32.71 -44.68 58.68
CA GLU A 340 -32.20 -45.98 59.16
C GLU A 340 -31.72 -45.89 60.62
N GLU A 341 -31.01 -44.81 61.00
CA GLU A 341 -30.62 -44.55 62.39
C GLU A 341 -31.83 -44.37 63.33
N LYS A 342 -32.94 -43.79 62.85
CA LYS A 342 -34.18 -43.64 63.62
C LYS A 342 -34.99 -44.93 63.76
N LEU A 343 -34.81 -45.90 62.87
CA LEU A 343 -35.44 -47.23 62.94
C LEU A 343 -34.66 -48.21 63.81
N ALA A 344 -33.41 -47.87 64.17
CA ALA A 344 -32.53 -48.67 65.01
C ALA A 344 -32.52 -48.25 66.50
N CYS A 345 -33.29 -47.22 66.88
CA CYS A 345 -33.58 -46.81 68.27
C CYS A 345 -35.02 -47.19 68.63
#